data_AF-F3FSJ3-F1
#
_entry.id   AF-F3FSJ3-F1
#
_cell.length_a   1.000
_cell.length_b   1.000
_cell.length_c   1.000
_cell.angle_alpha   90.00
_cell.angle_beta   90.00
_cell.angle_gamma   90.00
#
_symmetry.space_group_name_H-M   'P 1'
#
loop_
_entity.id
_entity.type
_entity.pdbx_description
1 polymer ?
#
loop_
_entity_poly.entity_id
_entity_poly.type
_entity_poly.pdbx_seq_one_letter_code
_entity_poly.pdbx_strand_id
1 'polypeptide(L)'
;LKELGGSGDEEEQSARVLGAFVANGLRAQVRNGNLLTGQLYIAMEFDPKAPKVAFNAKARPLEIPTVPGSFDKLQEQLQAFVEKLSNLPIDQLAGNLNGTLSELQKTLKQVNSSVLPQMRGTLQQAEKTLGTANDSFAEDSPARQQLGQAMDEVQRTARSVRVLTDFLSRHPESLIRGRTGDAAPRSFNAPSSSRAIDPEPKQ
;
A
#
# COMPACT_ATOMS: atom_id res chain seq x y z
N LEU A 1 -34.35 -60.95 -41.39
CA LEU A 1 -35.27 -60.34 -40.40
C LEU A 1 -34.38 -59.52 -39.46
N LYS A 2 -33.86 -58.36 -39.85
CA LYS A 2 -34.51 -57.03 -39.88
C LYS A 2 -34.90 -56.53 -38.48
N GLU A 3 -33.91 -56.36 -37.60
CA GLU A 3 -33.98 -55.47 -36.43
C GLU A 3 -32.57 -54.92 -36.18
N LEU A 4 -32.26 -53.72 -36.70
CA LEU A 4 -31.11 -52.88 -36.29
C LEU A 4 -31.11 -51.51 -37.02
N GLY A 5 -32.26 -51.07 -37.54
CA GLY A 5 -32.39 -49.80 -38.27
C GLY A 5 -32.80 -48.60 -37.40
N GLY A 6 -32.66 -48.69 -36.07
CA GLY A 6 -33.10 -47.65 -35.13
C GLY A 6 -31.99 -47.01 -34.28
N SER A 7 -30.86 -47.69 -34.07
CA SER A 7 -29.81 -47.20 -33.14
C SER A 7 -28.91 -46.12 -33.73
N GLY A 8 -28.68 -46.13 -35.06
CA GLY A 8 -27.81 -45.16 -35.72
C GLY A 8 -28.37 -43.73 -35.66
N ASP A 9 -29.66 -43.58 -35.87
CA ASP A 9 -30.33 -42.27 -35.85
C ASP A 9 -30.41 -41.69 -34.42
N GLU A 10 -30.65 -42.55 -33.42
CA GLU A 10 -30.70 -42.15 -32.01
C GLU A 10 -29.32 -41.74 -31.47
N GLU A 11 -28.26 -42.46 -31.84
CA GLU A 11 -26.88 -42.09 -31.50
C GLU A 11 -26.46 -40.77 -32.16
N GLU A 12 -26.83 -40.57 -33.43
CA GLU A 12 -26.55 -39.31 -34.14
C GLU A 12 -27.30 -38.13 -33.53
N GLN A 13 -28.56 -38.31 -33.16
CA GLN A 13 -29.34 -37.28 -32.47
C GLN A 13 -28.72 -36.93 -31.12
N SER A 14 -28.33 -37.95 -30.33
CA SER A 14 -27.67 -37.77 -29.04
C SER A 14 -26.33 -37.04 -29.17
N ALA A 15 -25.54 -37.38 -30.18
CA ALA A 15 -24.27 -36.71 -30.46
C ALA A 15 -24.46 -35.23 -30.85
N ARG A 16 -25.51 -34.90 -31.61
CA ARG A 16 -25.82 -33.50 -31.95
C ARG A 16 -26.21 -32.68 -30.72
N VAL A 17 -27.02 -33.24 -29.82
CA VAL A 17 -27.41 -32.59 -28.56
C VAL A 17 -26.20 -32.37 -27.66
N LEU A 18 -25.35 -33.39 -27.50
CA LEU A 18 -24.12 -33.27 -26.72
C LEU A 18 -23.18 -32.21 -27.31
N GLY A 19 -23.05 -32.17 -28.64
CA GLY A 19 -22.29 -31.14 -29.34
C GLY A 19 -22.81 -29.73 -29.07
N ALA A 20 -24.14 -29.54 -29.01
CA ALA A 20 -24.73 -28.27 -28.62
C ALA A 20 -24.37 -27.89 -27.18
N PHE A 21 -24.38 -28.84 -26.24
CA PHE A 21 -23.95 -28.55 -24.86
C PHE A 21 -22.47 -28.20 -24.77
N VAL A 22 -21.60 -28.93 -25.47
CA VAL A 22 -20.16 -28.64 -25.54
C VAL A 22 -19.89 -27.25 -26.15
N ALA A 23 -20.64 -26.89 -27.19
CA ALA A 23 -20.58 -25.57 -27.82
C ALA A 23 -21.01 -24.45 -26.87
N ASN A 24 -21.95 -24.73 -25.96
CA ASN A 24 -22.39 -23.84 -24.89
C ASN A 24 -21.52 -23.91 -23.62
N GLY A 25 -20.38 -24.61 -23.66
CA GLY A 25 -19.40 -24.61 -22.57
C GLY A 25 -19.44 -25.82 -21.64
N LEU A 26 -20.16 -26.90 -21.98
CA LEU A 26 -20.14 -28.13 -21.19
C LEU A 26 -18.72 -28.72 -21.15
N ARG A 27 -18.18 -28.92 -19.95
CA ARG A 27 -16.89 -29.53 -19.70
C ARG A 27 -17.00 -30.60 -18.62
N ALA A 28 -16.23 -31.68 -18.80
CA ALA A 28 -15.99 -32.66 -17.76
C ALA A 28 -14.82 -32.19 -16.87
N GLN A 29 -14.99 -32.31 -15.56
CA GLN A 29 -13.97 -31.99 -14.58
C GLN A 29 -13.83 -33.13 -13.59
N VAL A 30 -12.59 -33.54 -13.32
CA VAL A 30 -12.32 -34.44 -12.20
C VAL A 30 -12.35 -33.61 -10.93
N ARG A 31 -13.22 -33.98 -9.99
CA ARG A 31 -13.34 -33.33 -8.69
C ARG A 31 -13.13 -34.35 -7.59
N ASN A 32 -12.61 -33.88 -6.46
CA ASN A 32 -12.44 -34.70 -5.28
C ASN A 32 -13.75 -34.72 -4.49
N GLY A 33 -14.35 -35.91 -4.37
CA GLY A 33 -15.58 -36.13 -3.59
C GLY A 33 -15.31 -36.33 -2.11
N ASN A 34 -14.13 -36.81 -1.75
CA ASN A 34 -13.70 -36.94 -0.36
C ASN A 34 -12.17 -36.77 -0.23
N LEU A 35 -11.77 -35.63 0.34
CA LEU A 35 -10.36 -35.28 0.53
C LEU A 35 -9.61 -36.25 1.46
N LEU A 36 -10.31 -36.97 2.35
CA LEU A 36 -9.68 -37.88 3.30
C LEU A 36 -9.34 -39.24 2.67
N THR A 37 -10.19 -39.75 1.78
CA THR A 37 -9.99 -41.05 1.11
C THR A 37 -9.40 -40.91 -0.30
N GLY A 38 -9.38 -39.69 -0.85
CA GLY A 38 -8.92 -39.41 -2.21
C GLY A 38 -9.91 -39.84 -3.29
N GLN A 39 -11.19 -40.06 -2.95
CA GLN A 39 -12.19 -40.49 -3.93
C GLN A 39 -12.47 -39.38 -4.95
N LEU A 40 -12.38 -39.71 -6.24
CA LEU A 40 -12.63 -38.79 -7.35
C LEU A 40 -13.99 -39.07 -8.01
N TYR A 41 -14.61 -38.03 -8.55
CA TYR A 41 -15.79 -38.14 -9.41
C TYR A 41 -15.69 -37.18 -10.59
N ILE A 42 -16.44 -37.47 -11.65
CA ILE A 42 -16.50 -36.63 -12.85
C ILE A 42 -17.72 -35.72 -12.72
N ALA A 43 -17.47 -34.42 -12.64
CA ALA A 43 -18.50 -33.39 -12.69
C ALA A 43 -18.67 -32.89 -14.12
N MET A 44 -19.91 -32.69 -14.54
CA MET A 44 -20.26 -32.09 -15.83
C MET A 44 -20.80 -30.69 -15.57
N GLU A 45 -20.12 -29.65 -16.02
CA GLU A 45 -20.49 -28.26 -15.75
C GLU A 45 -20.35 -27.37 -16.99
N PHE A 46 -21.18 -26.32 -17.08
CA PHE A 46 -21.08 -25.31 -18.12
C PHE A 46 -20.17 -24.17 -17.66
N ASP A 47 -19.01 -24.04 -18.28
CA ASP A 47 -18.07 -22.95 -18.02
C ASP A 47 -18.11 -21.94 -19.18
N PRO A 48 -18.66 -20.72 -18.97
CA PRO A 48 -18.74 -19.71 -20.01
C PRO A 48 -17.37 -19.15 -20.44
N LYS A 49 -16.31 -19.39 -19.65
CA LYS A 49 -14.94 -18.95 -19.94
C LYS A 49 -14.09 -20.07 -20.55
N ALA A 50 -14.62 -21.28 -20.68
CA ALA A 50 -13.87 -22.39 -21.25
C ALA A 50 -13.53 -22.13 -22.73
N PRO A 51 -12.30 -22.42 -23.18
CA PRO A 51 -11.92 -22.29 -24.58
C PRO A 51 -12.84 -23.12 -25.47
N LYS A 52 -13.28 -22.56 -26.61
CA LYS A 52 -14.07 -23.28 -27.60
C LYS A 52 -13.21 -24.37 -28.21
N VAL A 53 -13.74 -25.59 -28.24
CA VAL A 53 -13.07 -26.77 -28.82
C VAL A 53 -13.99 -27.41 -29.85
N ALA A 54 -13.41 -27.97 -30.90
CA ALA A 54 -14.16 -28.66 -31.93
C ALA A 54 -14.72 -29.98 -31.37
N PHE A 55 -16.03 -30.19 -31.47
CA PHE A 55 -16.67 -31.43 -31.08
C PHE A 55 -16.97 -32.29 -32.31
N ASN A 56 -16.42 -33.50 -32.35
CA ASN A 56 -16.65 -34.43 -33.45
C ASN A 56 -17.84 -35.37 -33.14
N ALA A 57 -19.03 -35.01 -33.60
CA ALA A 57 -20.25 -35.80 -33.42
C ALA A 57 -20.23 -37.18 -34.12
N LYS A 58 -19.28 -37.40 -35.04
CA LYS A 58 -19.10 -38.67 -35.75
C LYS A 58 -18.09 -39.60 -35.07
N ALA A 59 -17.37 -39.11 -34.04
CA ALA A 59 -16.44 -39.94 -33.29
C ALA A 59 -17.20 -41.08 -32.59
N ARG A 60 -16.59 -42.26 -32.59
CA ARG A 60 -17.04 -43.46 -31.87
C ARG A 60 -15.80 -44.05 -31.19
N PRO A 61 -15.60 -43.87 -29.87
CA PRO A 61 -16.52 -43.27 -28.89
C PRO A 61 -16.65 -41.74 -29.00
N LEU A 62 -17.72 -41.19 -28.40
CA LEU A 62 -17.88 -39.75 -28.25
C LEU A 62 -16.89 -39.21 -27.19
N GLU A 63 -16.24 -38.09 -27.51
CA GLU A 63 -15.26 -37.45 -26.63
C GLU A 63 -15.85 -36.18 -25.99
N ILE A 64 -15.85 -36.13 -24.66
CA ILE A 64 -16.28 -34.95 -23.91
C ILE A 64 -15.04 -34.14 -23.53
N PRO A 65 -14.98 -32.85 -23.90
CA PRO A 65 -13.85 -32.02 -23.52
C PRO A 65 -13.74 -31.84 -22.01
N THR A 66 -12.52 -31.92 -21.50
CA THR A 66 -12.23 -31.74 -20.08
C THR A 66 -11.63 -30.36 -19.81
N VAL A 67 -11.68 -29.94 -18.54
CA VAL A 67 -10.81 -28.88 -18.02
C VAL A 67 -10.15 -29.35 -16.72
N PRO A 68 -8.94 -28.84 -16.39
CA PRO A 68 -8.23 -29.23 -15.18
C PRO A 68 -9.06 -28.98 -13.92
N GLY A 69 -8.92 -29.88 -12.94
CA GLY A 69 -9.57 -29.74 -11.65
C GLY A 69 -9.06 -28.52 -10.87
N SER A 70 -9.85 -28.05 -9.91
CA SER A 70 -9.46 -26.94 -9.04
C SER A 70 -8.29 -27.29 -8.12
N PHE A 71 -8.17 -28.56 -7.72
CA PHE A 71 -7.11 -29.03 -6.84
C PHE A 71 -5.74 -29.07 -7.54
N ASP A 72 -5.69 -29.51 -8.80
CA ASP A 72 -4.45 -29.50 -9.59
C ASP A 72 -3.89 -28.08 -9.71
N LYS A 73 -4.79 -27.11 -10.00
CA LYS A 73 -4.43 -25.68 -10.03
C LYS A 73 -3.93 -25.17 -8.69
N LEU A 74 -4.52 -25.63 -7.59
CA LEU A 74 -4.06 -25.24 -6.25
C LEU A 74 -2.64 -25.79 -5.99
N GLN A 75 -2.35 -27.02 -6.38
CA GLN A 75 -1.02 -27.60 -6.24
C GLN A 75 0.03 -26.82 -7.05
N GLU A 76 -0.28 -26.48 -8.30
CA GLU A 76 0.58 -25.62 -9.14
C GLU A 76 0.82 -24.25 -8.51
N GLN A 77 -0.24 -23.63 -7.98
CA GLN A 77 -0.15 -22.33 -7.31
C GLN A 77 0.68 -22.40 -6.02
N LEU A 78 0.54 -23.48 -5.24
CA LEU A 78 1.33 -23.69 -4.03
C LEU A 78 2.80 -23.92 -4.36
N GLN A 79 3.12 -24.70 -5.40
CA GLN A 79 4.49 -24.87 -5.87
C GLN A 79 5.08 -23.54 -6.34
N ALA A 80 4.35 -22.79 -7.18
CA ALA A 80 4.79 -21.48 -7.64
C ALA A 80 5.00 -20.49 -6.47
N PHE A 81 4.18 -20.57 -5.42
CA PHE A 81 4.37 -19.76 -4.21
C PHE A 81 5.62 -20.18 -3.43
N VAL A 82 5.86 -21.48 -3.25
CA VAL A 82 7.05 -22.01 -2.58
C VAL A 82 8.32 -21.64 -3.34
N GLU A 83 8.30 -21.72 -4.67
CA GLU A 83 9.41 -21.28 -5.53
C GLU A 83 9.66 -19.78 -5.41
N LYS A 84 8.60 -18.96 -5.45
CA LYS A 84 8.73 -17.51 -5.24
C LYS A 84 9.27 -17.16 -3.86
N LEU A 85 8.82 -17.86 -2.82
CA LEU A 85 9.30 -17.67 -1.46
C LEU A 85 10.77 -18.06 -1.32
N SER A 86 11.18 -19.17 -1.95
CA SER A 86 12.57 -19.66 -1.96
C SER A 86 13.50 -18.72 -2.74
N ASN A 87 12.99 -18.07 -3.78
CA ASN A 87 13.73 -17.12 -4.61
C ASN A 87 13.73 -15.68 -4.07
N LEU A 88 13.17 -15.42 -2.89
CA LEU A 88 13.26 -14.09 -2.28
C LEU A 88 14.73 -13.78 -1.93
N PRO A 89 15.33 -12.71 -2.48
CA PRO A 89 16.72 -12.37 -2.22
C PRO A 89 16.84 -11.64 -0.87
N ILE A 90 16.70 -12.38 0.23
CA ILE A 90 16.79 -11.86 1.59
C ILE A 90 18.16 -11.19 1.83
N ASP A 91 19.22 -11.75 1.25
CA ASP A 91 20.57 -11.17 1.34
C ASP A 91 20.68 -9.79 0.70
N GLN A 92 20.02 -9.57 -0.45
CA GLN A 92 20.01 -8.25 -1.10
C GLN A 92 19.20 -7.25 -0.28
N LEU A 93 18.06 -7.67 0.29
CA LEU A 93 17.26 -6.81 1.15
C LEU A 93 18.04 -6.41 2.41
N ALA A 94 18.71 -7.36 3.06
CA ALA A 94 19.57 -7.10 4.22
C ALA A 94 20.75 -6.18 3.86
N GLY A 95 21.38 -6.41 2.70
CA GLY A 95 22.46 -5.57 2.19
C GLY A 95 22.03 -4.13 1.94
N ASN A 96 20.88 -3.91 1.29
CA ASN A 96 20.34 -2.58 1.02
C ASN A 96 19.93 -1.84 2.30
N LEU A 97 19.31 -2.54 3.25
CA LEU A 97 18.96 -1.98 4.55
C LEU A 97 20.21 -1.55 5.33
N ASN A 98 21.23 -2.41 5.37
CA ASN A 98 22.49 -2.11 6.04
C ASN A 98 23.21 -0.94 5.36
N GLY A 99 23.21 -0.89 4.02
CA GLY A 99 23.77 0.22 3.25
C GLY A 99 23.07 1.55 3.55
N THR A 100 21.74 1.55 3.60
CA THR A 100 20.94 2.74 3.92
C THR A 100 21.18 3.20 5.35
N LEU A 101 21.24 2.27 6.30
CA LEU A 101 21.48 2.59 7.71
C LEU A 101 22.89 3.15 7.93
N SER A 102 23.90 2.57 7.24
CA SER A 102 25.26 3.09 7.24
C SER A 102 25.35 4.49 6.64
N GLU A 103 24.65 4.76 5.53
CA GLU A 103 24.67 6.08 4.90
C GLU A 103 23.95 7.14 5.74
N LEU A 104 22.85 6.75 6.38
CA LEU A 104 22.15 7.58 7.35
C LEU A 104 23.06 7.90 8.55
N GLN A 105 23.80 6.92 9.08
CA GLN A 105 24.75 7.14 10.15
C GLN A 105 25.87 8.12 9.75
N LYS A 106 26.42 8.01 8.54
CA LYS A 106 27.41 8.96 8.02
C LYS A 106 26.84 10.37 7.90
N THR A 107 25.63 10.48 7.35
CA THR A 107 24.93 11.76 7.20
C THR A 107 24.72 12.44 8.56
N LEU A 108 24.21 11.69 9.54
CA LEU A 108 24.03 12.20 10.91
C LEU A 108 25.36 12.63 11.55
N LYS A 109 26.43 11.86 11.33
CA LYS A 109 27.77 12.21 11.83
C LYS A 109 28.26 13.52 11.21
N GLN A 110 28.11 13.70 9.89
CA GLN A 110 28.51 14.91 9.18
C GLN A 110 27.71 16.14 9.61
N VAL A 111 26.40 15.99 9.80
CA VAL A 111 25.56 17.05 10.36
C VAL A 111 26.07 17.47 11.74
N ASN A 112 26.36 16.50 12.62
CA ASN A 112 26.83 16.78 13.97
C ASN A 112 28.24 17.39 14.01
N SER A 113 29.16 16.93 13.14
CA SER A 113 30.56 17.36 13.17
C SER A 113 30.85 18.64 12.40
N SER A 114 30.08 18.94 11.36
CA SER A 114 30.42 20.01 10.41
C SER A 114 29.35 21.09 10.39
N VAL A 115 28.07 20.70 10.30
CA VAL A 115 26.97 21.66 10.15
C VAL A 115 26.63 22.32 11.48
N LEU A 116 26.45 21.56 12.56
CA LEU A 116 26.07 22.11 13.86
C LEU A 116 27.12 23.11 14.43
N PRO A 117 28.43 22.84 14.39
CA PRO A 117 29.42 23.79 14.88
C PRO A 117 29.49 25.06 14.03
N GLN A 118 29.39 24.94 12.70
CA GLN A 118 29.36 26.10 11.80
C GLN A 118 28.14 26.97 12.06
N MET A 119 26.95 26.38 12.20
CA MET A 119 25.74 27.12 12.56
C MET A 119 25.89 27.86 13.90
N ARG A 120 26.45 27.20 14.92
CA ARG A 120 26.73 27.88 16.21
C ARG A 120 27.69 29.05 16.05
N GLY A 121 28.75 28.90 15.25
CA GLY A 121 29.70 29.98 14.96
C GLY A 121 29.05 31.15 14.23
N THR A 122 28.22 30.88 13.21
CA THR A 122 27.47 31.91 12.49
C THR A 122 26.50 32.66 13.41
N LEU A 123 25.78 31.93 14.29
CA LEU A 123 24.87 32.54 15.25
C LEU A 123 25.61 33.42 16.27
N GLN A 124 26.75 32.97 16.79
CA GLN A 124 27.59 33.78 17.69
C GLN A 124 28.13 35.04 17.01
N GLN A 125 28.53 34.93 15.74
CA GLN A 125 29.03 36.07 14.97
C GLN A 125 27.91 37.06 14.66
N ALA A 126 26.72 36.56 14.33
CA ALA A 126 25.53 37.39 14.14
C ALA A 126 25.16 38.12 15.43
N GLU A 127 25.11 37.42 16.57
CA GLU A 127 24.83 37.99 17.89
C GLU A 127 25.81 39.11 18.24
N LYS A 128 27.13 38.90 18.03
CA LYS A 128 28.14 39.95 18.20
C LYS A 128 27.92 41.16 17.30
N THR A 129 27.66 40.92 16.01
CA THR A 129 27.46 41.99 15.01
C THR A 129 26.22 42.81 15.32
N LEU A 130 25.16 42.16 15.79
CA LEU A 130 23.91 42.81 16.19
C LEU A 130 24.07 43.57 17.50
N GLY A 131 24.85 43.06 18.45
CA GLY A 131 25.23 43.79 19.67
C GLY A 131 25.98 45.08 19.36
N THR A 132 27.04 45.02 18.55
CA THR A 132 27.79 46.22 18.15
C THR A 132 26.98 47.21 17.32
N ALA A 133 26.10 46.72 16.44
CA ALA A 133 25.18 47.56 15.69
C ALA A 133 24.19 48.26 16.65
N ASN A 134 23.60 47.51 17.59
CA ASN A 134 22.69 48.06 18.59
C ASN A 134 23.38 49.18 19.37
N ASP A 135 24.59 48.96 19.88
CA ASP A 135 25.35 49.96 20.67
C ASP A 135 25.71 51.23 19.88
N SER A 136 25.76 51.14 18.54
CA SER A 136 26.10 52.27 17.66
C SER A 136 24.90 53.18 17.31
N PHE A 137 23.66 52.75 17.60
CA PHE A 137 22.45 53.52 17.31
C PHE A 137 21.94 54.29 18.53
N ALA A 138 21.27 55.44 18.30
CA ALA A 138 20.65 56.23 19.36
C ALA A 138 19.49 55.47 20.03
N GLU A 139 19.29 55.75 21.32
CA GLU A 139 18.43 54.98 22.25
C GLU A 139 16.97 54.87 21.81
N ASP A 140 16.46 55.87 21.09
CA ASP A 140 15.07 55.94 20.57
C ASP A 140 14.95 55.73 19.05
N SER A 141 15.93 55.08 18.40
CA SER A 141 15.86 54.89 16.95
C SER A 141 14.86 53.78 16.53
N PRO A 142 14.02 54.01 15.51
CA PRO A 142 13.13 52.97 14.94
C PRO A 142 13.87 51.71 14.47
N ALA A 143 15.16 51.84 14.11
CA ALA A 143 16.01 50.73 13.71
C ALA A 143 16.30 49.76 14.87
N ARG A 144 16.49 50.24 16.11
CA ARG A 144 16.66 49.37 17.29
C ARG A 144 15.39 48.55 17.59
N GLN A 145 14.20 49.16 17.42
CA GLN A 145 12.93 48.44 17.60
C GLN A 145 12.74 47.32 16.58
N GLN A 146 13.07 47.56 15.30
CA GLN A 146 13.02 46.53 14.26
C GLN A 146 14.02 45.40 14.51
N LEU A 147 15.22 45.72 15.01
CA LEU A 147 16.24 44.73 15.38
C LEU A 147 15.76 43.83 16.53
N GLY A 148 15.13 44.42 17.55
CA GLY A 148 14.54 43.68 18.66
C GLY A 148 13.45 42.70 18.21
N GLN A 149 12.58 43.13 17.28
CA GLN A 149 11.56 42.25 16.69
C GLN A 149 12.16 41.10 15.89
N ALA A 150 13.23 41.36 15.11
CA ALA A 150 13.92 40.31 14.36
C ALA A 150 14.58 39.28 15.29
N MET A 151 15.16 39.71 16.41
CA MET A 151 15.75 38.81 17.41
C MET A 151 14.71 37.94 18.10
N ASP A 152 13.54 38.49 18.40
CA ASP A 152 12.42 37.71 18.96
C ASP A 152 11.98 36.61 17.98
N GLU A 153 11.89 36.92 16.68
CA GLU A 153 11.52 35.95 15.64
C GLU A 153 12.59 34.86 15.45
N VAL A 154 13.87 35.21 15.55
CA VAL A 154 14.98 34.24 15.55
C VAL A 154 14.90 33.31 16.76
N GLN A 155 14.63 33.84 17.95
CA GLN A 155 14.46 33.03 19.16
C GLN A 155 13.27 32.08 19.06
N ARG A 156 12.14 32.52 18.50
CA ARG A 156 10.96 31.67 18.22
C ARG A 156 11.30 30.54 17.26
N THR A 157 12.03 30.85 16.19
CA THR A 157 12.48 29.86 15.20
C THR A 157 13.45 28.84 15.81
N ALA A 158 14.42 29.29 16.61
CA ALA A 158 15.34 28.37 17.29
C ALA A 158 14.58 27.41 18.23
N ARG A 159 13.53 27.91 18.90
CA ARG A 159 12.67 27.08 19.76
C ARG A 159 11.85 26.07 18.96
N SER A 160 11.31 26.44 17.79
CA SER A 160 10.55 25.50 16.94
C SER A 160 11.45 24.40 16.36
N VAL A 161 12.67 24.72 15.93
CA VAL A 161 13.67 23.75 15.47
C VAL A 161 14.05 22.78 16.59
N ARG A 162 14.21 23.27 17.82
CA ARG A 162 14.49 22.42 18.98
C ARG A 162 13.34 21.44 19.26
N VAL A 163 12.09 21.91 19.23
CA VAL A 163 10.90 21.06 19.42
C VAL A 163 10.84 19.98 18.34
N LEU A 164 11.11 20.32 17.08
CA LEU A 164 11.20 19.33 16.00
C LEU A 164 12.32 18.31 16.23
N THR A 165 13.49 18.77 16.66
CA THR A 165 14.63 17.89 16.93
C THR A 165 14.35 16.94 18.09
N ASP A 166 13.71 17.43 19.16
CA ASP A 166 13.25 16.62 20.29
C ASP A 166 12.20 15.58 19.85
N PHE A 167 11.27 15.97 18.96
CA PHE A 167 10.27 15.07 18.40
C PHE A 167 10.91 13.95 17.57
N LEU A 168 11.84 14.29 16.66
CA LEU A 168 12.56 13.31 15.85
C LEU A 168 13.44 12.37 16.68
N SER A 169 14.03 12.87 17.77
CA SER A 169 14.84 12.07 18.69
C SER A 169 14.01 11.02 19.45
N ARG A 170 12.73 11.33 19.72
CA ARG A 170 11.80 10.42 20.40
C ARG A 170 11.04 9.50 19.44
N HIS A 171 10.93 9.88 18.17
CA HIS A 171 10.16 9.17 17.14
C HIS A 171 10.94 8.98 15.83
N PRO A 172 12.04 8.19 15.83
CA PRO A 172 12.82 7.93 14.62
C PRO A 172 12.00 7.27 13.50
N GLU A 173 10.96 6.51 13.85
CA GLU A 173 10.03 5.86 12.91
C GLU A 173 9.26 6.84 12.02
N SER A 174 9.13 8.11 12.42
CA SER A 174 8.45 9.14 11.63
C SER A 174 9.19 9.50 10.32
N LEU A 175 10.50 9.22 10.23
CA LEU A 175 11.30 9.46 9.03
C LEU A 175 11.00 8.44 7.93
N ILE A 176 10.73 7.18 8.30
CA ILE A 176 10.46 6.08 7.36
C ILE A 176 8.96 6.02 7.03
N ARG A 177 8.10 6.18 8.04
CA ARG A 177 6.65 6.06 7.89
C ARG A 177 6.00 7.34 7.37
N GLY A 178 6.71 8.48 7.43
CA GLY A 178 6.13 9.80 7.22
C GLY A 178 5.30 10.25 8.42
N ARG A 179 5.03 11.56 8.51
CA ARG A 179 4.25 12.15 9.60
C ARG A 179 2.82 11.61 9.59
N THR A 180 2.47 10.77 10.56
CA THR A 180 1.09 10.32 10.77
C THR A 180 0.25 11.52 11.27
N GLY A 181 -0.92 11.74 10.67
CA GLY A 181 -1.78 12.91 10.89
C GLY A 181 -2.28 13.14 12.33
N ASP A 182 -2.01 12.22 13.27
CA ASP A 182 -2.41 12.30 14.68
C ASP A 182 -1.66 13.37 15.50
N ALA A 183 -0.64 14.02 14.92
CA ALA A 183 0.12 15.11 15.55
C ALA A 183 -0.18 16.49 14.91
N ALA A 184 -1.42 16.72 14.48
CA ALA A 184 -1.92 18.08 14.25
C ALA A 184 -2.31 18.69 15.61
N PRO A 185 -1.87 19.93 15.94
CA PRO A 185 -2.35 20.59 17.15
C PRO A 185 -3.88 20.68 17.04
N ARG A 186 -4.59 20.09 18.01
CA ARG A 186 -6.05 20.20 18.09
C ARG A 186 -6.40 21.69 18.04
N SER A 187 -7.01 22.14 16.94
CA SER A 187 -7.59 23.47 16.87
C SER A 187 -8.62 23.56 17.98
N PHE A 188 -8.36 24.44 18.94
CA PHE A 188 -9.25 24.70 20.06
C PHE A 188 -10.55 25.29 19.49
N ASN A 189 -11.60 24.48 19.36
CA ASN A 189 -12.94 24.98 19.12
C ASN A 189 -13.44 25.56 20.44
N ALA A 190 -13.37 26.88 20.60
CA ALA A 190 -14.10 27.56 21.65
C ALA A 190 -15.60 27.36 21.40
N PRO A 191 -16.41 26.96 22.40
CA PRO A 191 -17.85 27.00 22.23
C PRO A 191 -18.28 28.45 22.13
N SER A 192 -18.69 28.86 20.92
CA SER A 192 -19.43 30.10 20.70
C SER A 192 -20.76 30.01 21.47
N SER A 193 -20.77 30.48 22.72
CA SER A 193 -22.00 30.81 23.40
C SER A 193 -22.56 32.08 22.78
N SER A 194 -23.29 31.94 21.68
CA SER A 194 -24.22 32.97 21.22
C SER A 194 -25.27 33.16 22.31
N ARG A 195 -25.05 34.15 23.17
CA ARG A 195 -26.05 34.64 24.11
C ARG A 195 -27.18 35.24 23.28
N ALA A 196 -28.25 34.46 23.10
CA ALA A 196 -29.50 34.97 22.58
C ALA A 196 -29.94 36.13 23.48
N ILE A 197 -30.05 37.31 22.89
CA ILE A 197 -30.61 38.50 23.52
C ILE A 197 -32.11 38.36 23.32
N ASP A 198 -32.85 38.00 24.37
CA ASP A 198 -34.32 38.03 24.37
C ASP A 198 -34.81 39.47 24.14
N PRO A 199 -35.75 39.71 23.20
CA PRO A 199 -36.35 41.03 23.06
C PRO A 199 -37.35 41.30 24.20
N GLU A 200 -37.13 42.43 24.86
CA GLU A 200 -37.92 43.03 25.93
C GLU A 200 -39.42 43.18 25.55
N PRO A 201 -40.37 42.87 26.46
CA PRO A 201 -41.79 43.01 26.18
C PRO A 201 -42.23 44.48 26.24
N LYS A 202 -42.81 44.97 25.15
CA LYS A 202 -43.45 46.29 25.10
C LYS A 202 -44.72 46.28 25.95
N GLN A 203 -44.87 47.29 26.81
CA GLN A 203 -46.17 47.72 27.35
C GLN A 203 -46.91 48.59 26.34
#